data_AF-A0A434SUN6-F1
#
_entry.id   AF-A0A434SUN6-F1
#
_cell.length_a   1.000
_cell.length_b   1.000
_cell.length_c   1.000
_cell.angle_alpha   90.00
_cell.angle_beta   90.00
_cell.angle_gamma   90.00
#
_symmetry.space_group_name_H-M   'P 1'
#
loop_
_entity.id
_entity.type
_entity.pdbx_description
1 polymer ?
#
loop_
_entity_poly.entity_id
_entity_poly.type
_entity_poly.pdbx_seq_one_letter_code
_entity_poly.pdbx_strand_id
1 'polypeptide(L)' 'MRISIPISAFVAAIVGFGGTLAIVIAAAKAIGATQIETASGVTAICLAMALECLWLSWRTKMPVITAWSTPG' A
#
# COMPACT_ATOMS: atom_id res chain seq x y z
N MET A 1 -4.42 18.38 16.26
CA MET A 1 -4.34 16.98 15.76
C MET A 1 -3.24 16.27 16.55
N ARG A 2 -3.49 15.08 17.11
CA ARG A 2 -2.47 14.32 17.86
C ARG A 2 -1.34 13.91 16.91
N ILE A 3 -0.09 14.24 17.24
CA ILE A 3 1.11 13.86 16.46
C ILE A 3 1.22 12.34 16.25
N SER A 4 0.63 11.54 17.14
CA SER A 4 0.60 10.09 17.00
C SER A 4 -0.11 9.61 15.73
N ILE A 5 -1.07 10.36 15.19
CA ILE A 5 -1.86 9.95 14.03
C ILE A 5 -0.99 9.78 12.77
N PRO A 6 -0.23 10.80 12.30
CA PRO A 6 0.62 10.64 11.13
C PRO A 6 1.76 9.64 11.36
N ILE A 7 2.31 9.55 12.58
CA ILE A 7 3.38 8.58 12.89
C ILE A 7 2.87 7.14 12.80
N SER A 8 1.71 6.84 13.39
CA SER A 8 1.11 5.51 13.31
C SER A 8 0.76 5.13 11.88
N ALA A 9 0.27 6.08 11.07
CA ALA A 9 0.02 5.84 9.65
C ALA A 9 1.31 5.55 8.86
N PHE A 10 2.40 6.28 9.15
CA PHE A 10 3.70 6.04 8.52
C PHE A 10 4.28 4.67 8.88
N VAL A 11 4.23 4.29 10.16
CA VAL A 11 4.68 2.96 10.61
C VAL A 11 3.83 1.87 9.97
N ALA A 12 2.51 2.03 9.93
CA ALA A 12 1.62 1.07 9.28
C ALA A 12 1.93 0.92 7.78
N ALA A 13 2.22 2.03 7.08
CA ALA A 13 2.63 2.01 5.68
C ALA A 13 3.93 1.23 5.48
N ILE A 14 4.98 1.49 6.29
CA ILE A 14 6.26 0.77 6.19
C ILE A 14 6.08 -0.72 6.48
N VAL A 15 5.37 -1.07 7.56
CA VAL A 15 5.15 -2.47 7.96
C VAL A 15 4.34 -3.22 6.90
N GLY A 16 3.33 -2.58 6.31
CA GLY A 16 2.56 -3.15 5.20
C GLY A 16 3.40 -3.37 3.94
N PHE A 17 4.31 -2.44 3.64
CA PHE A 17 5.19 -2.51 2.47
C PHE A 17 6.29 -3.57 2.60
N GLY A 18 6.88 -3.68 3.80
CA GLY A 18 8.10 -4.47 4.01
C GLY A 18 7.96 -5.96 3.69
N GLY A 19 6.77 -6.55 3.86
CA GLY A 19 6.51 -7.96 3.55
C GLY A 19 5.98 -8.22 2.15
N THR A 20 5.03 -7.39 1.69
CA THR A 20 4.23 -7.68 0.49
C THR A 20 4.92 -7.27 -0.81
N LEU A 21 5.77 -6.25 -0.77
CA LEU A 21 6.41 -5.71 -1.98
C LEU A 21 7.32 -6.73 -2.68
N ALA A 22 8.02 -7.57 -1.90
CA ALA A 22 8.88 -8.62 -2.45
C ALA A 22 8.09 -9.62 -3.29
N ILE A 23 6.87 -9.97 -2.86
CA ILE A 23 5.96 -10.87 -3.59
C ILE A 23 5.46 -10.20 -4.87
N VAL A 24 5.10 -8.90 -4.80
CA VAL A 24 4.67 -8.12 -5.98
C VAL A 24 5.78 -8.04 -7.03
N ILE A 25 7.03 -7.80 -6.61
CA ILE A 25 8.19 -7.76 -7.53
C ILE A 25 8.46 -9.16 -8.10
N ALA A 26 8.35 -10.21 -7.30
CA ALA A 26 8.51 -11.59 -7.78
C ALA A 26 7.42 -11.96 -8.80
N ALA A 27 6.16 -11.57 -8.56
CA ALA A 27 5.06 -11.77 -9.49
C ALA A 27 5.25 -10.97 -10.79
N ALA A 28 5.67 -9.70 -10.68
CA ALA A 28 6.00 -8.87 -11.84
C ALA A 28 7.12 -9.49 -12.69
N LYS A 29 8.15 -10.06 -12.05
CA LYS A 29 9.21 -10.79 -12.73
C LYS A 29 8.70 -12.08 -13.38
N ALA A 30 7.78 -12.80 -12.74
CA ALA A 30 7.20 -14.04 -13.28
C ALA A 30 6.37 -13.81 -14.55
N ILE A 31 5.72 -12.65 -14.68
CA ILE A 31 5.00 -12.25 -15.90
C ILE A 31 5.90 -11.56 -16.93
N GLY A 32 7.22 -11.46 -16.68
CA GLY A 32 8.17 -10.84 -17.59
C GLY A 32 8.10 -9.32 -17.64
N ALA A 33 7.52 -8.66 -16.64
CA ALA A 33 7.42 -7.20 -16.58
C ALA A 33 8.81 -6.56 -16.52
N THR A 34 8.99 -5.46 -17.26
CA THR A 34 10.21 -4.66 -17.22
C THR A 34 10.34 -3.92 -15.89
N GLN A 35 11.54 -3.40 -15.59
CA GLN A 35 11.79 -2.61 -14.38
C GLN A 35 10.89 -1.37 -14.29
N ILE A 36 10.61 -0.74 -15.43
CA ILE A 36 9.74 0.45 -15.52
C ILE A 36 8.29 0.09 -15.22
N GLU A 37 7.79 -1.01 -15.79
CA GLU A 37 6.44 -1.51 -15.52
C GLU A 37 6.27 -1.93 -14.06
N THR A 38 7.28 -2.56 -13.48
CA THR A 38 7.27 -2.94 -12.05
C THR A 38 7.19 -1.70 -11.17
N ALA A 39 8.02 -0.67 -11.42
CA ALA A 39 7.99 0.57 -10.66
C ALA A 39 6.66 1.32 -10.82
N SER A 40 6.11 1.35 -12.04
CA SER A 40 4.79 1.93 -12.33
C SER A 40 3.68 1.17 -11.61
N GLY A 41 3.70 -0.17 -11.63
CA GLY A 41 2.73 -1.02 -10.93
C GLY A 41 2.78 -0.83 -9.41
N VAL A 42 3.98 -0.76 -8.82
CA VAL A 42 4.15 -0.45 -7.40
C VAL A 42 3.56 0.93 -7.06
N THR A 43 3.79 1.93 -7.91
CA THR A 43 3.24 3.27 -7.72
C THR A 43 1.72 3.27 -7.80
N ALA A 44 1.14 2.52 -8.75
CA ALA A 44 -0.30 2.36 -8.88
C ALA A 44 -0.92 1.71 -7.64
N ILE A 45 -0.27 0.70 -7.05
CA ILE A 45 -0.73 0.04 -5.82
C ILE A 45 -0.72 1.04 -4.64
N CYS A 46 0.36 1.82 -4.48
CA CYS A 46 0.43 2.87 -3.46
C CYS A 46 -0.71 3.88 -3.58
N LEU A 47 -0.99 4.33 -4.81
CA LEU A 47 -2.06 5.30 -5.07
C LEU A 47 -3.44 4.70 -4.80
N ALA A 48 -3.68 3.46 -5.22
CA ALA A 48 -4.94 2.76 -4.97
C ALA A 48 -5.21 2.63 -3.46
N MET A 49 -4.20 2.24 -2.69
CA MET A 49 -4.28 2.19 -1.23
C MET A 49 -4.58 3.54 -0.58
N ALA A 50 -3.84 4.58 -1.00
CA ALA A 50 -4.02 5.91 -0.43
C ALA A 50 -5.44 6.40 -0.68
N LEU A 51 -5.96 6.16 -1.89
CA LEU A 51 -7.34 6.46 -2.26
C LEU A 51 -8.34 5.66 -1.43
N GLU A 52 -8.12 4.35 -1.24
CA GLU A 52 -9.02 3.48 -0.47
C GLU A 52 -9.08 3.88 1.01
N CYS A 53 -7.92 4.08 1.65
CA CYS A 53 -7.82 4.53 3.03
C CYS A 53 -8.48 5.91 3.20
N LEU A 54 -8.23 6.83 2.27
CA LEU A 54 -8.81 8.18 2.30
C LEU A 54 -10.33 8.12 2.14
N TRP A 55 -10.82 7.35 1.18
CA TRP A 55 -12.24 7.19 0.89
C TRP A 55 -12.99 6.58 2.08
N LEU A 56 -12.46 5.50 2.67
CA LEU A 56 -13.06 4.87 3.84
C LEU A 56 -12.98 5.76 5.08
N SER A 57 -11.86 6.46 5.27
CA SER A 57 -11.72 7.40 6.39
C SER A 57 -12.72 8.56 6.28
N TRP A 58 -12.94 9.08 5.07
CA TRP A 58 -13.96 10.10 4.82
C TRP A 58 -15.36 9.54 5.09
N ARG A 59 -15.70 8.39 4.49
CA ARG A 59 -17.04 7.81 4.59
C ARG A 59 -17.43 7.42 6.01
N THR A 60 -16.49 6.87 6.79
CA THR A 60 -16.72 6.43 8.18
C THR A 60 -16.51 7.54 9.20
N LYS A 61 -15.94 8.68 8.80
CA LYS A 61 -15.52 9.78 9.68
C LYS A 61 -14.59 9.33 10.82
N MET A 62 -13.81 8.28 10.59
CA MET A 62 -12.84 7.73 11.52
C MET A 62 -11.52 7.44 10.78
N PRO A 63 -10.36 7.43 11.46
CA PRO A 63 -9.11 7.02 10.83
C PRO A 63 -9.16 5.51 10.52
N VAL A 64 -9.25 5.16 9.23
CA VAL A 64 -9.30 3.77 8.75
C VAL A 64 -8.04 3.44 7.97
N ILE A 65 -7.45 2.28 8.25
CA ILE A 65 -6.34 1.69 7.51
C ILE A 65 -6.82 0.35 6.96
N THR A 66 -6.68 0.12 5.66
CA THR A 66 -7.03 -1.16 5.05
C THR A 66 -5.83 -2.09 4.99
N ALA A 67 -6.03 -3.31 5.47
CA ALA A 67 -5.08 -4.40 5.31
C ALA A 67 -5.47 -5.19 4.05
N TRP A 68 -4.50 -5.49 3.20
CA TRP A 68 -4.70 -6.42 2.08
C TRP A 68 -3.89 -7.69 2.28
N SER A 69 -4.35 -8.77 1.68
CA SER A 69 -3.64 -10.04 1.62
C SER A 69 -3.06 -10.19 0.21
N THR A 70 -1.73 -10.24 0.10
CA THR A 70 -1.09 -10.59 -1.17
C THR A 70 -1.06 -12.11 -1.26
N PRO A 71 -1.54 -12.74 -2.35
CA PRO A 71 -1.39 -14.18 -2.52
C PRO A 71 0.10 -14.53 -2.58
N GLY A 72 0.50 -15.49 -1.76
CA GLY A 72 1.84 -16.08 -1.71
C GLY A 72 1.72 -17.57 -1.48
#